data_AF-A0A143ZAD4-F1
#
_entry.id   AF-A0A143ZAD4-F1
#
_cell.length_a   1.000
_cell.length_b   1.000
_cell.length_c   1.000
_cell.angle_alpha   90.00
_cell.angle_beta   90.00
_cell.angle_gamma   90.00
#
_symmetry.space_group_name_H-M   'P 1'
#
loop_
_entity.id
_entity.type
_entity.pdbx_description
1 polymer ?
#
loop_
_entity_poly.entity_id
_entity_poly.type
_entity_poly.pdbx_seq_one_letter_code
_entity_poly.pdbx_strand_id
1 'polypeptide(L)'
;MKKMSRVILLGTIMFTMGACKNNKTTTEGVLAESITNESSISEVAESSSIVEEVESGPIFVGSLGTYEFISFEQVTSHVGDLQSMAILMNYTNTSDTQQNPREAFITDLVGEQETDTTVETLETVTSSDGRIPLDYSNREAVDMAEKNIKPGATVEVVVAVQLIYPGNPLYLRDLNTTEIDNGSKYEKIIETTIKEAPVQEENSLISLENYNPLEGYNSLEIEYARILLMTDAIDPNSSVVYVAHTPAGTPISSYSSGSEEYPNDVTILFGEYSASGSITYSSNGDGTITIYPVPSHWHQSDQSPEGYRALTQEILDTAQTVYVDPGDDTNVINKIESVDFMYQ
;
A
#
# COMPACT_ATOMS: atom_id res chain seq x y z
N MET A 1 -9.59 -53.88 -30.77
CA MET A 1 -10.89 -54.11 -31.44
C MET A 1 -11.88 -53.05 -30.96
N LYS A 2 -12.46 -52.29 -31.91
CA LYS A 2 -13.73 -51.52 -31.87
C LYS A 2 -13.85 -50.39 -30.82
N LYS A 3 -14.44 -49.21 -31.08
CA LYS A 3 -14.83 -48.34 -32.22
C LYS A 3 -15.67 -47.22 -31.54
N MET A 4 -15.46 -45.92 -31.85
CA MET A 4 -16.43 -44.96 -32.46
C MET A 4 -17.80 -44.82 -31.74
N SER A 5 -18.47 -43.66 -31.58
CA SER A 5 -18.52 -42.42 -32.37
C SER A 5 -19.44 -41.36 -31.69
N ARG A 6 -19.11 -40.07 -31.91
CA ARG A 6 -19.92 -38.88 -32.30
C ARG A 6 -21.38 -38.69 -31.84
N VAL A 7 -21.70 -37.43 -31.45
CA VAL A 7 -22.77 -36.60 -32.08
C VAL A 7 -22.32 -35.14 -32.18
N ILE A 8 -22.61 -34.55 -33.34
CA ILE A 8 -22.43 -33.16 -33.81
C ILE A 8 -23.83 -32.51 -33.83
N LEU A 9 -23.95 -31.21 -33.57
CA LEU A 9 -24.99 -30.41 -34.24
C LEU A 9 -24.45 -29.03 -34.66
N LEU A 10 -24.52 -28.81 -35.97
CA LEU A 10 -24.26 -27.59 -36.72
C LEU A 10 -25.44 -26.62 -36.61
N GLY A 11 -25.16 -25.32 -36.72
CA GLY A 11 -26.13 -24.27 -37.02
C GLY A 11 -25.47 -23.04 -37.64
N THR A 12 -25.10 -23.13 -38.93
CA THR A 12 -24.70 -22.02 -39.80
C THR A 12 -25.91 -21.39 -40.49
N ILE A 13 -25.86 -20.08 -40.80
CA ILE A 13 -26.23 -19.38 -42.07
C ILE A 13 -26.25 -17.86 -41.74
N MET A 14 -25.21 -17.09 -42.10
CA MET A 14 -24.87 -16.41 -43.37
C MET A 14 -25.52 -15.02 -43.61
N PHE A 15 -24.61 -14.04 -43.69
CA PHE A 15 -24.62 -12.69 -44.27
C PHE A 15 -25.67 -12.32 -45.34
N THR A 16 -26.08 -11.04 -45.32
CA THR A 16 -26.00 -10.16 -46.51
C THR A 16 -25.82 -8.69 -46.11
N MET A 17 -24.84 -8.02 -46.73
CA MET A 17 -24.73 -6.55 -46.84
C MET A 17 -25.73 -6.00 -47.87
N GLY A 18 -26.12 -4.72 -47.75
CA GLY A 18 -26.82 -3.98 -48.81
C GLY A 18 -26.98 -2.49 -48.48
N ALA A 19 -26.42 -1.64 -49.34
CA ALA A 19 -26.19 -0.21 -49.17
C ALA A 19 -27.41 0.72 -49.43
N CYS A 20 -27.19 2.00 -49.13
CA CYS A 20 -27.99 3.20 -49.38
C CYS A 20 -28.71 3.27 -50.75
N LYS A 21 -29.81 4.04 -50.84
CA LYS A 21 -29.96 5.22 -51.74
C LYS A 21 -31.40 5.78 -51.84
N ASN A 22 -31.51 7.06 -51.49
CA ASN A 22 -32.30 8.20 -52.01
C ASN A 22 -33.78 8.13 -52.42
N ASN A 23 -34.45 9.20 -51.96
CA ASN A 23 -35.36 10.16 -52.62
C ASN A 23 -36.70 9.66 -53.20
N LYS A 24 -37.79 10.24 -52.68
CA LYS A 24 -38.46 11.44 -53.27
C LYS A 24 -39.66 11.81 -52.37
N THR A 25 -39.77 13.08 -51.95
CA THR A 25 -40.74 14.13 -52.43
C THR A 25 -42.21 13.70 -52.34
N THR A 26 -43.20 14.48 -51.90
CA THR A 26 -43.40 15.93 -51.75
C THR A 26 -44.64 16.12 -50.86
N THR A 27 -44.56 17.12 -50.00
CA THR A 27 -45.52 18.16 -49.57
C THR A 27 -47.04 18.08 -49.88
N GLU A 28 -47.75 18.82 -49.02
CA GLU A 28 -49.13 19.36 -49.08
C GLU A 28 -50.18 18.45 -48.41
N GLY A 29 -50.71 18.83 -47.25
CA GLY A 29 -51.66 19.92 -47.03
C GLY A 29 -52.97 19.25 -46.59
N VAL A 30 -53.86 19.72 -45.72
CA VAL A 30 -54.30 21.07 -45.38
C VAL A 30 -55.54 20.83 -44.47
N LEU A 31 -55.71 21.63 -43.39
CA LEU A 31 -56.98 21.98 -42.71
C LEU A 31 -57.82 20.86 -42.03
N ALA A 32 -58.58 21.06 -40.96
CA ALA A 32 -58.83 22.16 -40.04
C ALA A 32 -59.75 21.65 -38.91
N GLU A 33 -59.79 22.40 -37.80
CA GLU A 33 -60.91 22.62 -36.86
C GLU A 33 -61.30 21.49 -35.89
N SER A 34 -60.94 21.61 -34.60
CA SER A 34 -61.64 22.30 -33.47
C SER A 34 -62.79 21.44 -32.90
N ILE A 35 -62.84 21.10 -31.60
CA ILE A 35 -63.29 21.94 -30.48
C ILE A 35 -63.01 21.23 -29.13
N THR A 36 -62.43 22.00 -28.20
CA THR A 36 -62.46 22.02 -26.71
C THR A 36 -62.75 20.77 -25.86
N ASN A 37 -61.86 20.50 -24.88
CA ASN A 37 -62.24 20.65 -23.47
C ASN A 37 -61.02 20.82 -22.54
N GLU A 38 -61.19 21.66 -21.53
CA GLU A 38 -60.20 22.13 -20.55
C GLU A 38 -59.66 21.05 -19.60
N SER A 39 -58.42 21.30 -19.15
CA SER A 39 -57.86 21.09 -17.79
C SER A 39 -56.43 20.54 -17.92
N SER A 40 -55.37 21.06 -17.33
CA SER A 40 -55.02 22.29 -16.61
C SER A 40 -53.52 22.16 -16.32
N ILE A 41 -52.79 23.28 -16.21
CA ILE A 41 -51.43 23.44 -15.61
C ILE A 41 -50.25 22.90 -16.45
N SER A 42 -49.09 23.54 -16.56
CA SER A 42 -48.63 24.93 -16.71
C SER A 42 -47.14 24.80 -17.06
N GLU A 43 -46.66 25.64 -17.98
CA GLU A 43 -45.28 26.10 -18.18
C GLU A 43 -44.11 25.23 -17.69
N VAL A 44 -43.33 24.71 -18.66
CA VAL A 44 -41.87 24.64 -18.50
C VAL A 44 -41.29 25.63 -19.48
N ALA A 45 -40.96 26.82 -18.97
CA ALA A 45 -40.02 27.71 -19.59
C ALA A 45 -38.67 26.98 -19.63
N GLU A 46 -38.06 26.92 -20.81
CA GLU A 46 -36.66 26.55 -20.99
C GLU A 46 -35.79 27.55 -20.22
N SER A 47 -35.54 27.25 -18.95
CA SER A 47 -34.43 27.81 -18.20
C SER A 47 -33.18 27.08 -18.66
N SER A 48 -32.58 27.62 -19.71
CA SER A 48 -31.17 27.39 -20.06
C SER A 48 -30.32 27.75 -18.83
N SER A 49 -30.09 26.79 -17.95
CA SER A 49 -29.04 26.87 -16.95
C SER A 49 -27.72 26.87 -17.72
N ILE A 50 -27.15 28.06 -17.84
CA ILE A 50 -25.72 28.22 -18.12
C ILE A 50 -25.03 27.41 -17.02
N VAL A 51 -24.45 26.28 -17.41
CA VAL A 51 -23.48 25.58 -16.58
C VAL A 51 -22.31 26.56 -16.50
N GLU A 52 -22.20 27.29 -15.39
CA GLU A 52 -20.99 28.03 -15.10
C GLU A 52 -19.87 27.00 -15.01
N GLU A 53 -18.99 27.04 -16.00
CA GLU A 53 -17.72 26.34 -16.02
C GLU A 53 -16.97 26.77 -14.75
N VAL A 54 -16.95 25.90 -13.74
CA VAL A 54 -16.21 26.13 -12.50
C VAL A 54 -14.73 26.07 -12.88
N GLU A 55 -14.13 27.21 -13.19
CA GLU A 55 -12.66 27.34 -13.20
C GLU A 55 -12.18 27.01 -11.79
N SER A 56 -11.61 25.82 -11.60
CA SER A 56 -10.97 25.46 -10.34
C SER A 56 -9.72 26.33 -10.17
N GLY A 57 -9.85 27.35 -9.31
CA GLY A 57 -8.71 28.15 -8.86
C GLY A 57 -7.67 27.24 -8.18
N PRO A 58 -6.41 27.72 -8.00
CA PRO A 58 -5.37 26.93 -7.35
C PRO A 58 -5.68 26.59 -5.89
N ILE A 59 -6.69 27.22 -5.30
CA ILE A 59 -7.03 27.09 -3.88
C ILE A 59 -8.38 26.39 -3.73
N PHE A 60 -8.37 25.28 -3.00
CA PHE A 60 -9.57 24.63 -2.48
C PHE A 60 -9.75 24.97 -1.00
N VAL A 61 -11.00 25.15 -0.57
CA VAL A 61 -11.37 25.47 0.81
C VAL A 61 -12.21 24.32 1.35
N GLY A 62 -11.60 23.47 2.16
CA GLY A 62 -12.25 22.34 2.82
C GLY A 62 -12.77 22.67 4.22
N SER A 63 -13.30 21.66 4.89
CA SER A 63 -13.81 21.77 6.25
C SER A 63 -12.71 21.83 7.32
N LEU A 64 -11.54 21.24 7.02
CA LEU A 64 -10.40 21.14 7.95
C LEU A 64 -9.20 22.00 7.52
N GLY A 65 -9.23 22.63 6.35
CA GLY A 65 -8.18 23.54 5.93
C GLY A 65 -8.40 24.15 4.55
N THR A 66 -7.47 25.02 4.14
CA THR A 66 -7.33 25.45 2.74
C THR A 66 -6.12 24.80 2.09
N TYR A 67 -6.25 24.47 0.82
CA TYR A 67 -5.29 23.71 0.03
C TYR A 67 -4.94 24.52 -1.22
N GLU A 68 -3.77 25.13 -1.24
CA GLU A 68 -3.25 25.82 -2.43
C GLU A 68 -2.33 24.87 -3.20
N PHE A 69 -2.80 24.33 -4.32
CA PHE A 69 -2.08 23.37 -5.14
C PHE A 69 -0.96 24.05 -5.95
N ILE A 70 0.28 23.62 -5.73
CA ILE A 70 1.48 24.17 -6.36
C ILE A 70 1.86 23.33 -7.58
N SER A 71 1.98 22.01 -7.44
CA SER A 71 2.36 21.12 -8.53
C SER A 71 1.85 19.69 -8.35
N PHE A 72 1.78 18.97 -9.47
CA PHE A 72 1.38 17.57 -9.56
C PHE A 72 2.49 16.83 -10.30
N GLU A 73 3.08 15.83 -9.66
CA GLU A 73 4.16 15.04 -10.22
C GLU A 73 3.81 13.55 -10.17
N GLN A 74 3.79 12.91 -11.33
CA GLN A 74 3.62 11.47 -11.39
C GLN A 74 4.93 10.77 -11.04
N VAL A 75 4.97 10.22 -9.84
CA VAL A 75 6.11 9.51 -9.29
C VAL A 75 5.91 8.01 -9.41
N THR A 76 7.00 7.28 -9.57
CA THR A 76 6.97 5.82 -9.45
C THR A 76 7.41 5.50 -8.03
N SER A 77 6.64 4.66 -7.35
CA SER A 77 6.98 4.12 -6.03
C SER A 77 8.40 3.55 -6.04
N HIS A 78 9.10 3.64 -4.91
CA HIS A 78 10.35 2.88 -4.76
C HIS A 78 10.07 1.41 -4.37
N VAL A 79 8.80 1.10 -4.04
CA VAL A 79 8.25 -0.23 -3.81
C VAL A 79 7.42 -0.64 -5.03
N GLY A 80 8.03 -1.37 -5.98
CA GLY A 80 7.39 -1.87 -7.21
C GLY A 80 7.09 -0.81 -8.28
N ASP A 81 6.51 -1.23 -9.41
CA ASP A 81 6.15 -0.35 -10.55
C ASP A 81 4.83 0.44 -10.32
N LEU A 82 4.41 0.60 -9.06
CA LEU A 82 3.21 1.35 -8.71
C LEU A 82 3.45 2.83 -8.97
N GLN A 83 2.49 3.50 -9.60
CA GLN A 83 2.59 4.92 -9.92
C GLN A 83 1.66 5.70 -8.98
N SER A 84 2.14 6.83 -8.49
CA SER A 84 1.38 7.72 -7.63
C SER A 84 1.44 9.13 -8.19
N MET A 85 0.42 9.93 -7.90
CA MET A 85 0.48 11.38 -8.11
C MET A 85 0.91 12.05 -6.81
N ALA A 86 2.13 12.59 -6.76
CA ALA A 86 2.59 13.45 -5.69
C ALA A 86 2.04 14.87 -5.90
N ILE A 87 1.39 15.40 -4.87
CA ILE A 87 0.68 16.68 -4.90
C ILE A 87 1.37 17.61 -3.90
N LEU A 88 2.11 18.59 -4.42
CA LEU A 88 2.72 19.65 -3.62
C LEU A 88 1.71 20.77 -3.41
N MET A 89 1.50 21.18 -2.17
CA MET A 89 0.53 22.22 -1.82
C MET A 89 0.90 22.99 -0.54
N ASN A 90 0.40 24.23 -0.42
CA ASN A 90 0.33 24.88 0.89
C ASN A 90 -0.96 24.49 1.58
N TYR A 91 -0.84 23.87 2.75
CA TYR A 91 -1.95 23.57 3.63
C TYR A 91 -2.03 24.61 4.75
N THR A 92 -3.20 25.22 4.92
CA THR A 92 -3.49 26.08 6.08
C THR A 92 -4.56 25.45 6.94
N ASN A 93 -4.24 25.19 8.21
CA ASN A 93 -5.23 24.69 9.17
C ASN A 93 -6.18 25.84 9.55
N THR A 94 -7.43 25.78 9.08
CA THR A 94 -8.47 26.78 9.38
C THR A 94 -9.39 26.39 10.53
N SER A 95 -9.15 25.23 11.15
CA SER A 95 -9.93 24.78 12.30
C SER A 95 -9.41 25.36 13.62
N ASP A 96 -10.21 25.25 14.68
CA ASP A 96 -9.85 25.71 16.03
C ASP A 96 -8.95 24.71 16.79
N THR A 97 -8.67 23.53 16.22
CA THR A 97 -7.81 22.49 16.81
C THR A 97 -6.61 22.21 15.93
N GLN A 98 -5.60 21.51 16.47
CA GLN A 98 -4.51 21.03 15.63
C GLN A 98 -5.04 20.01 14.61
N GLN A 99 -4.49 20.02 13.40
CA GLN A 99 -4.86 19.11 12.32
C GLN A 99 -3.63 18.48 11.70
N ASN A 100 -3.74 17.22 11.34
CA ASN A 100 -2.78 16.55 10.47
C ASN A 100 -3.18 16.84 8.99
N PRO A 101 -2.29 17.41 8.15
CA PRO A 101 -2.62 17.81 6.78
C PRO A 101 -3.11 16.66 5.90
N ARG A 102 -2.56 15.45 6.07
CA ARG A 102 -3.02 14.27 5.32
C ARG A 102 -4.43 13.87 5.75
N GLU A 103 -4.70 13.77 7.04
CA GLU A 103 -6.04 13.43 7.57
C GLU A 103 -7.08 14.49 7.14
N ALA A 104 -6.68 15.76 7.14
CA ALA A 104 -7.52 16.85 6.63
C ALA A 104 -7.80 16.65 5.13
N PHE A 105 -6.76 16.37 4.33
CA PHE A 105 -6.88 16.13 2.89
C PHE A 105 -7.85 14.99 2.58
N ILE A 106 -7.72 13.82 3.20
CA ILE A 106 -8.62 12.68 2.94
C ILE A 106 -10.03 12.86 3.48
N THR A 107 -10.23 13.83 4.37
CA THR A 107 -11.56 14.20 4.87
C THR A 107 -12.27 15.13 3.90
N ASP A 108 -11.52 16.06 3.29
CA ASP A 108 -12.10 17.11 2.44
C ASP A 108 -12.07 16.77 0.94
N LEU A 109 -11.14 15.92 0.49
CA LEU A 109 -10.90 15.62 -0.92
C LEU A 109 -10.77 14.13 -1.17
N VAL A 110 -11.20 13.72 -2.37
CA VAL A 110 -11.04 12.36 -2.90
C VAL A 110 -10.34 12.41 -4.25
N GLY A 111 -9.38 11.51 -4.43
CA GLY A 111 -8.82 11.19 -5.74
C GLY A 111 -9.61 10.05 -6.37
N GLU A 112 -10.00 10.19 -7.63
CA GLU A 112 -10.73 9.17 -8.38
C GLU A 112 -10.11 8.96 -9.77
N GLN A 113 -10.23 7.73 -10.28
CA GLN A 113 -10.03 7.43 -11.70
C GLN A 113 -11.26 6.77 -12.29
N GLU A 114 -11.66 7.24 -13.45
CA GLU A 114 -12.82 6.71 -14.17
C GLU A 114 -12.39 5.80 -15.32
N THR A 115 -13.18 4.77 -15.59
CA THR A 115 -13.15 3.95 -16.79
C THR A 115 -14.50 4.09 -17.52
N ASP A 116 -14.67 3.42 -18.66
CA ASP A 116 -15.96 3.39 -19.36
C ASP A 116 -17.13 2.86 -18.50
N THR A 117 -16.83 2.15 -17.40
CA THR A 117 -17.85 1.45 -16.61
C THR A 117 -17.74 1.62 -15.09
N THR A 118 -16.61 2.12 -14.58
CA THR A 118 -16.36 2.23 -13.13
C THR A 118 -15.75 3.57 -12.76
N VAL A 119 -16.03 4.02 -11.54
CA VAL A 119 -15.31 5.09 -10.86
C VAL A 119 -14.60 4.44 -9.68
N GLU A 120 -13.28 4.51 -9.66
CA GLU A 120 -12.46 3.96 -8.57
C GLU A 120 -11.96 5.09 -7.68
N THR A 121 -12.28 5.01 -6.39
CA THR A 121 -11.69 5.88 -5.37
C THR A 121 -10.27 5.41 -5.08
N LEU A 122 -9.33 6.36 -5.12
CA LEU A 122 -7.92 6.09 -4.96
C LEU A 122 -7.47 6.20 -3.51
N GLU A 123 -6.47 5.39 -3.15
CA GLU A 123 -5.85 5.44 -1.84
C GLU A 123 -4.91 6.66 -1.73
N THR A 124 -5.03 7.42 -0.65
CA THR A 124 -4.04 8.44 -0.29
C THR A 124 -2.93 7.80 0.55
N VAL A 125 -1.70 7.94 0.09
CA VAL A 125 -0.55 7.19 0.58
C VAL A 125 0.44 8.08 1.32
N THR A 126 1.11 7.52 2.32
CA THR A 126 2.01 8.24 3.21
C THR A 126 3.48 8.15 2.80
N SER A 127 4.33 8.87 3.52
CA SER A 127 5.78 8.70 3.44
C SER A 127 6.23 7.34 3.96
N SER A 128 5.50 6.78 4.95
CA SER A 128 5.73 5.45 5.53
C SER A 128 5.28 4.30 4.63
N ASP A 129 4.41 4.54 3.65
CA ASP A 129 3.91 3.50 2.74
C ASP A 129 4.90 3.15 1.62
N GLY A 130 6.02 3.85 1.51
CA GLY A 130 7.05 3.60 0.49
C GLY A 130 6.68 4.05 -0.94
N ARG A 131 5.55 4.74 -1.11
CA ARG A 131 4.96 5.04 -2.42
C ARG A 131 5.36 6.41 -3.01
N ILE A 132 6.04 7.23 -2.22
CA ILE A 132 6.77 8.42 -2.69
C ILE A 132 8.26 8.04 -2.74
N PRO A 133 9.00 8.34 -3.84
CA PRO A 133 10.44 8.08 -3.93
C PRO A 133 11.21 8.66 -2.73
N LEU A 134 12.21 7.92 -2.24
CA LEU A 134 13.04 8.39 -1.14
C LEU A 134 13.87 9.63 -1.52
N ASP A 135 14.22 9.77 -2.80
CA ASP A 135 14.95 10.90 -3.37
C ASP A 135 14.02 12.02 -3.89
N TYR A 136 12.72 11.97 -3.56
CA TYR A 136 11.78 13.01 -3.95
C TYR A 136 12.25 14.37 -3.44
N SER A 137 12.35 15.35 -4.34
CA SER A 137 13.09 16.60 -4.12
C SER A 137 12.59 17.42 -2.92
N ASN A 138 11.31 17.27 -2.54
CA ASN A 138 10.69 18.02 -1.44
C ASN A 138 10.37 17.12 -0.23
N ARG A 139 11.36 16.35 0.25
CA ARG A 139 11.15 15.40 1.36
C ARG A 139 10.68 16.06 2.66
N GLU A 140 11.14 17.26 2.98
CA GLU A 140 10.67 17.98 4.18
C GLU A 140 9.14 18.21 4.13
N ALA A 141 8.59 18.54 2.95
CA ALA A 141 7.16 18.72 2.76
C ALA A 141 6.39 17.39 2.86
N VAL A 142 7.00 16.27 2.45
CA VAL A 142 6.44 14.92 2.66
C VAL A 142 6.29 14.64 4.17
N ASP A 143 7.36 14.84 4.96
CA ASP A 143 7.32 14.60 6.40
C ASP A 143 6.39 15.59 7.14
N MET A 144 6.22 16.81 6.60
CA MET A 144 5.30 17.81 7.15
C MET A 144 3.83 17.41 7.02
N ALA A 145 3.47 16.58 6.04
CA ALA A 145 2.10 16.09 5.86
C ALA A 145 1.62 15.20 7.03
N GLU A 146 2.56 14.64 7.80
CA GLU A 146 2.27 13.73 8.93
C GLU A 146 2.27 14.42 10.30
N LYS A 147 2.61 15.72 10.35
CA LYS A 147 2.70 16.47 11.62
C LYS A 147 1.41 17.20 11.95
N ASN A 148 1.16 17.37 13.25
CA ASN A 148 0.05 18.19 13.74
C ASN A 148 0.36 19.68 13.57
N ILE A 149 -0.44 20.37 12.75
CA ILE A 149 -0.34 21.79 12.44
C ILE A 149 -1.30 22.58 13.31
N LYS A 150 -0.81 23.66 13.93
CA LYS A 150 -1.61 24.52 14.83
C LYS A 150 -2.68 25.31 14.05
N PRO A 151 -3.78 25.70 14.70
CA PRO A 151 -4.77 26.62 14.13
C PRO A 151 -4.14 27.87 13.50
N GLY A 152 -4.55 28.20 12.28
CA GLY A 152 -4.12 29.37 11.51
C GLY A 152 -2.71 29.30 10.92
N ALA A 153 -1.95 28.21 11.14
CA ALA A 153 -0.64 28.03 10.54
C ALA A 153 -0.73 27.47 9.12
N THR A 154 0.16 27.94 8.25
CA THR A 154 0.35 27.45 6.88
C THR A 154 1.67 26.72 6.76
N VAL A 155 1.66 25.56 6.12
CA VAL A 155 2.85 24.74 5.85
C VAL A 155 2.80 24.21 4.42
N GLU A 156 3.98 24.07 3.81
CA GLU A 156 4.10 23.35 2.54
C GLU A 156 4.12 21.83 2.83
N VAL A 157 3.30 21.08 2.09
CA VAL A 157 3.14 19.64 2.27
C VAL A 157 3.08 18.91 0.94
N VAL A 158 3.48 17.64 0.95
CA VAL A 158 3.29 16.72 -0.17
C VAL A 158 2.41 15.57 0.29
N VAL A 159 1.30 15.36 -0.42
CA VAL A 159 0.43 14.19 -0.26
C VAL A 159 0.45 13.41 -1.57
N ALA A 160 0.43 12.09 -1.52
CA ALA A 160 0.40 11.27 -2.72
C ALA A 160 -0.90 10.46 -2.82
N VAL A 161 -1.36 10.24 -4.04
CA VAL A 161 -2.53 9.40 -4.34
C VAL A 161 -2.09 8.29 -5.30
N GLN A 162 -2.37 7.03 -4.96
CA GLN A 162 -1.98 5.88 -5.78
C GLN A 162 -2.83 5.79 -7.04
N LEU A 163 -2.20 5.74 -8.21
CA LEU A 163 -2.86 5.52 -9.49
C LEU A 163 -3.10 4.03 -9.71
N ILE A 164 -4.33 3.67 -10.07
CA ILE A 164 -4.73 2.30 -10.41
C ILE A 164 -4.66 2.09 -11.93
N TYR A 165 -5.00 3.13 -12.70
CA TYR A 165 -4.97 3.14 -14.17
C TYR A 165 -4.09 4.30 -14.69
N PRO A 166 -2.75 4.18 -14.66
CA PRO A 166 -1.88 5.17 -15.29
C PRO A 166 -2.26 5.38 -16.76
N GLY A 167 -2.34 6.64 -17.20
CA GLY A 167 -2.89 7.04 -18.50
C GLY A 167 -4.35 7.51 -18.44
N ASN A 168 -5.11 7.16 -17.41
CA ASN A 168 -6.43 7.75 -17.15
C ASN A 168 -6.28 9.01 -16.29
N PRO A 169 -7.06 10.08 -16.53
CA PRO A 169 -7.01 11.28 -15.70
C PRO A 169 -7.30 10.97 -14.23
N LEU A 170 -6.58 11.66 -13.35
CA LEU A 170 -6.89 11.74 -11.93
C LEU A 170 -7.89 12.88 -11.73
N TYR A 171 -9.04 12.58 -11.13
CA TYR A 171 -10.02 13.55 -10.70
C TYR A 171 -9.84 13.80 -9.21
N LEU A 172 -9.50 15.03 -8.83
CA LEU A 172 -9.47 15.45 -7.44
C LEU A 172 -10.75 16.25 -7.14
N ARG A 173 -11.62 15.70 -6.30
CA ARG A 173 -12.98 16.22 -6.05
C ARG A 173 -13.22 16.45 -4.56
N ASP A 174 -14.10 17.41 -4.27
CA ASP A 174 -14.61 17.66 -2.92
C ASP A 174 -15.45 16.48 -2.41
N LEU A 175 -15.12 15.96 -1.21
CA LEU A 175 -15.85 14.87 -0.54
C LEU A 175 -17.12 15.34 0.17
N ASN A 176 -17.25 16.63 0.49
CA ASN A 176 -18.34 17.18 1.29
C ASN A 176 -19.59 17.57 0.48
N THR A 177 -19.94 16.80 -0.57
CA THR A 177 -21.26 16.91 -1.19
C THR A 177 -22.26 16.04 -0.43
N THR A 178 -22.74 16.53 0.72
CA THR A 178 -24.07 16.13 1.20
C THR A 178 -25.11 16.72 0.27
N GLU A 179 -25.23 16.18 -0.94
CA GLU A 179 -26.44 16.23 -1.77
C GLU A 179 -26.18 15.39 -3.01
N ILE A 180 -27.15 14.52 -3.29
CA ILE A 180 -27.33 13.82 -4.54
C ILE A 180 -27.56 14.91 -5.60
N ASP A 181 -26.48 15.47 -6.14
CA ASP A 181 -26.55 16.26 -7.35
C ASP A 181 -25.21 16.21 -8.07
N ASN A 182 -25.29 16.10 -9.38
CA ASN A 182 -24.21 15.78 -10.30
C ASN A 182 -23.27 17.00 -10.48
N GLY A 183 -22.59 17.40 -9.41
CA GLY A 183 -21.74 18.60 -9.37
C GLY A 183 -20.95 18.72 -8.08
N SER A 184 -19.81 18.04 -7.98
CA SER A 184 -18.74 18.41 -7.04
C SER A 184 -18.39 19.88 -7.26
N LYS A 185 -18.49 20.73 -6.22
CA LYS A 185 -18.23 22.19 -6.35
C LYS A 185 -16.77 22.51 -6.66
N TYR A 186 -15.88 21.56 -6.41
CA TYR A 186 -14.49 21.61 -6.80
C TYR A 186 -14.14 20.32 -7.52
N GLU A 187 -13.63 20.46 -8.75
CA GLU A 187 -13.02 19.39 -9.51
C GLU A 187 -11.71 19.90 -10.11
N LYS A 188 -10.65 19.11 -9.95
CA LYS A 188 -9.40 19.31 -10.66
C LYS A 188 -9.04 18.03 -11.40
N ILE A 189 -8.91 18.15 -12.71
CA ILE A 189 -8.51 17.05 -13.58
C ILE A 189 -7.00 17.15 -13.80
N ILE A 190 -6.29 16.07 -13.48
CA ILE A 190 -4.85 15.95 -13.67
C ILE A 190 -4.59 14.81 -14.64
N GLU A 191 -4.09 15.15 -15.83
CA GLU A 191 -3.68 14.16 -16.82
C GLU A 191 -2.55 13.28 -16.27
N THR A 192 -2.69 11.98 -16.45
CA THR A 192 -1.64 11.02 -16.11
C THR A 192 -1.11 10.37 -17.37
N THR A 193 0.10 9.84 -17.32
CA THR A 193 0.73 9.18 -18.46
C THR A 193 0.97 7.72 -18.16
N ILE A 194 0.95 6.87 -19.18
CA ILE A 194 1.53 5.54 -19.05
C ILE A 194 3.04 5.75 -19.07
N LYS A 195 3.71 5.76 -17.91
CA LYS A 195 5.15 5.46 -17.91
C LYS A 195 5.26 3.98 -18.24
N GLU A 196 5.51 3.67 -19.50
CA GLU A 196 5.92 2.32 -19.90
C GLU A 196 7.20 2.01 -19.11
N ALA A 197 7.19 0.91 -18.36
CA ALA A 197 8.44 0.35 -17.85
C ALA A 197 9.38 0.20 -19.04
N PRO A 198 10.61 0.74 -18.99
CA PRO A 198 11.47 0.75 -20.16
C PRO A 198 11.71 -0.70 -20.59
N VAL A 199 11.23 -1.06 -21.78
CA VAL A 199 11.66 -2.25 -22.48
C VAL A 199 13.18 -2.12 -22.62
N GLN A 200 13.90 -3.04 -21.98
CA GLN A 200 15.35 -3.06 -21.96
C GLN A 200 15.90 -3.08 -23.39
N GLU A 201 16.54 -1.98 -23.80
CA GLU A 201 17.70 -2.04 -24.69
C GLU A 201 18.96 -1.78 -23.85
N GLU A 202 19.83 -2.78 -23.83
CA GLU A 202 21.19 -2.73 -23.28
C GLU A 202 21.98 -1.54 -23.87
N ASN A 203 22.14 -0.46 -23.10
CA ASN A 203 23.43 0.23 -22.87
C ASN A 203 23.25 1.62 -22.26
N SER A 204 23.44 1.74 -20.95
CA SER A 204 24.13 2.89 -20.32
C SER A 204 24.37 2.57 -18.84
N LEU A 205 25.39 1.75 -18.57
CA LEU A 205 25.90 1.45 -17.24
C LEU A 205 26.67 2.65 -16.69
N ILE A 206 26.05 3.41 -15.78
CA ILE A 206 26.76 4.18 -14.75
C ILE A 206 26.10 3.88 -13.39
N SER A 207 26.59 2.81 -12.75
CA SER A 207 26.68 2.55 -11.30
C SER A 207 25.42 2.71 -10.41
N LEU A 208 24.42 1.84 -10.63
CA LEU A 208 23.43 1.41 -9.62
C LEU A 208 23.95 0.28 -8.70
N GLU A 209 25.24 -0.08 -8.79
CA GLU A 209 25.80 -1.26 -8.11
C GLU A 209 25.89 -1.14 -6.58
N ASN A 210 25.59 0.01 -5.98
CA ASN A 210 25.72 0.23 -4.53
C ASN A 210 24.49 0.82 -3.85
N TYR A 211 23.35 0.96 -4.53
CA TYR A 211 22.14 1.37 -3.81
C TYR A 211 21.56 0.17 -3.08
N ASN A 212 21.76 0.12 -1.76
CA ASN A 212 21.18 -0.88 -0.88
C ASN A 212 20.02 -0.21 -0.12
N PRO A 213 18.74 -0.56 -0.35
CA PRO A 213 17.60 0.05 0.35
C PRO A 213 17.65 -0.13 1.86
N LEU A 214 18.36 -1.16 2.33
CA LEU A 214 18.61 -1.41 3.75
C LEU A 214 19.80 -0.59 4.30
N GLU A 215 20.47 0.20 3.46
CA GLU A 215 21.56 1.10 3.84
C GLU A 215 21.01 2.20 4.77
N GLY A 216 21.35 2.09 6.05
CA GLY A 216 20.86 2.96 7.12
C GLY A 216 20.10 2.22 8.21
N TYR A 217 19.60 1.01 7.93
CA TYR A 217 19.04 0.13 8.94
C TYR A 217 20.13 -0.66 9.65
N ASN A 218 19.88 -1.02 10.91
CA ASN A 218 20.79 -1.83 11.70
C ASN A 218 20.88 -3.25 11.10
N SER A 219 22.09 -3.73 10.82
CA SER A 219 22.32 -5.07 10.26
C SER A 219 21.73 -6.20 11.10
N LEU A 220 21.66 -6.03 12.43
CA LEU A 220 21.03 -6.99 13.33
C LEU A 220 19.51 -6.96 13.19
N GLU A 221 18.89 -5.78 13.13
CA GLU A 221 17.42 -5.66 12.96
C GLU A 221 16.98 -6.17 11.58
N ILE A 222 17.82 -6.01 10.55
CA ILE A 222 17.63 -6.65 9.24
C ILE A 222 17.63 -8.18 9.37
N GLU A 223 18.59 -8.76 10.08
CA GLU A 223 18.64 -10.20 10.33
C GLU A 223 17.39 -10.66 11.11
N TYR A 224 17.00 -9.94 12.15
CA TYR A 224 15.84 -10.27 12.97
C TYR A 224 14.55 -10.22 12.17
N ALA A 225 14.35 -9.17 11.39
CA ALA A 225 13.19 -9.02 10.53
C ALA A 225 13.10 -10.15 9.49
N ARG A 226 14.21 -10.52 8.84
CA ARG A 226 14.26 -11.65 7.91
C ARG A 226 13.87 -12.96 8.59
N ILE A 227 14.37 -13.21 9.80
CA ILE A 227 14.04 -14.39 10.59
C ILE A 227 12.55 -14.40 10.99
N LEU A 228 11.99 -13.26 11.39
CA LEU A 228 10.57 -13.12 11.70
C LEU A 228 9.67 -13.30 10.46
N LEU A 229 10.16 -12.96 9.27
CA LEU A 229 9.42 -13.15 8.01
C LEU A 229 9.46 -14.59 7.51
N MET A 230 10.57 -15.31 7.73
CA MET A 230 10.73 -16.69 7.28
C MET A 230 10.24 -17.73 8.29
N THR A 231 9.90 -17.34 9.53
CA THR A 231 9.47 -18.26 10.59
C THR A 231 8.17 -17.82 11.25
N ASP A 232 7.36 -18.80 11.67
CA ASP A 232 6.17 -18.59 12.52
C ASP A 232 6.50 -18.76 14.02
N ALA A 233 7.77 -18.60 14.40
CA ALA A 233 8.23 -18.88 15.76
C ALA A 233 7.76 -17.82 16.77
N ILE A 234 7.42 -16.63 16.29
CA ILE A 234 6.83 -15.54 17.06
C ILE A 234 5.51 -15.13 16.40
N ASP A 235 4.49 -14.79 17.20
CA ASP A 235 3.21 -14.29 16.70
C ASP A 235 3.44 -13.07 15.78
N PRO A 236 3.02 -13.14 14.51
CA PRO A 236 3.29 -12.10 13.51
C PRO A 236 2.67 -10.74 13.86
N ASN A 237 1.71 -10.69 14.79
CA ASN A 237 1.08 -9.46 15.28
C ASN A 237 1.79 -8.85 16.50
N SER A 238 2.91 -9.45 16.96
CA SER A 238 3.69 -8.90 18.06
C SER A 238 4.34 -7.58 17.61
N SER A 239 3.90 -6.46 18.19
CA SER A 239 4.49 -5.14 17.95
C SER A 239 5.76 -4.90 18.78
N VAL A 240 6.09 -5.81 19.70
CA VAL A 240 7.29 -5.76 20.54
C VAL A 240 7.99 -7.11 20.48
N VAL A 241 9.29 -7.09 20.18
CA VAL A 241 10.15 -8.28 20.21
C VAL A 241 11.35 -7.99 21.09
N TYR A 242 11.51 -8.80 22.14
CA TYR A 242 12.70 -8.73 22.99
C TYR A 242 13.85 -9.50 22.35
N VAL A 243 15.04 -8.91 22.44
CA VAL A 243 16.29 -9.46 21.93
C VAL A 243 17.22 -9.70 23.11
N ALA A 244 17.66 -10.95 23.28
CA ALA A 244 18.68 -11.32 24.26
C ALA A 244 19.87 -11.99 23.57
N HIS A 245 21.08 -11.65 24.02
CA HIS A 245 22.31 -12.27 23.56
C HIS A 245 22.93 -13.13 24.64
N THR A 246 23.27 -14.37 24.28
CA THR A 246 23.85 -15.36 25.16
C THR A 246 25.20 -15.83 24.58
N PRO A 247 26.33 -15.65 25.29
CA PRO A 247 27.63 -16.07 24.78
C PRO A 247 27.77 -17.59 24.65
N ALA A 248 28.64 -18.04 23.74
CA ALA A 248 29.09 -19.42 23.67
C ALA A 248 29.63 -19.91 25.03
N GLY A 249 29.41 -21.19 25.34
CA GLY A 249 29.76 -21.77 26.65
C GLY A 249 28.73 -21.48 27.75
N THR A 250 27.64 -20.75 27.45
CA THR A 250 26.54 -20.60 28.41
C THR A 250 25.68 -21.87 28.41
N PRO A 251 25.26 -22.39 29.59
CA PRO A 251 24.34 -23.52 29.66
C PRO A 251 23.00 -23.24 28.96
N ILE A 252 22.54 -24.19 28.13
CA ILE A 252 21.26 -24.11 27.41
C ILE A 252 20.08 -24.03 28.39
N SER A 253 20.17 -24.75 29.50
CA SER A 253 19.19 -24.70 30.59
C SER A 253 19.81 -24.15 31.87
N SER A 254 19.27 -23.05 32.39
CA SER A 254 19.69 -22.48 33.68
C SER A 254 19.23 -23.29 34.90
N TYR A 255 18.41 -24.33 34.70
CA TYR A 255 17.82 -25.11 35.79
C TYR A 255 18.74 -26.20 36.34
N SER A 256 19.83 -26.54 35.65
CA SER A 256 20.71 -27.64 36.04
C SER A 256 22.15 -27.42 35.61
N SER A 257 23.09 -27.77 36.50
CA SER A 257 24.53 -27.77 36.19
C SER A 257 24.95 -28.90 35.25
N GLY A 258 24.05 -29.83 34.91
CA GLY A 258 24.30 -30.89 33.93
C GLY A 258 23.92 -30.50 32.50
N SER A 259 23.36 -29.31 32.28
CA SER A 259 23.01 -28.84 30.93
C SER A 259 24.25 -28.76 30.04
N GLU A 260 24.10 -29.19 28.79
CA GLU A 260 25.05 -28.85 27.74
C GLU A 260 25.06 -27.33 27.51
N GLU A 261 26.14 -26.85 26.88
CA GLU A 261 26.39 -25.44 26.62
C GLU A 261 26.18 -25.10 25.14
N TYR A 262 25.82 -23.85 24.84
CA TYR A 262 25.78 -23.40 23.46
C TYR A 262 27.18 -23.38 22.83
N PRO A 263 27.37 -23.95 21.62
CA PRO A 263 28.68 -24.02 20.99
C PRO A 263 29.12 -22.68 20.37
N ASN A 264 28.19 -21.78 20.06
CA ASN A 264 28.41 -20.46 19.48
C ASN A 264 27.61 -19.40 20.25
N ASP A 265 27.87 -18.12 19.99
CA ASP A 265 27.04 -17.03 20.50
C ASP A 265 25.61 -17.14 19.95
N VAL A 266 24.63 -16.91 20.80
CA VAL A 266 23.21 -17.12 20.53
C VAL A 266 22.43 -15.82 20.67
N THR A 267 21.54 -15.59 19.72
CA THR A 267 20.48 -14.58 19.81
C THR A 267 19.15 -15.29 20.10
N ILE A 268 18.41 -14.74 21.06
CA ILE A 268 17.06 -15.19 21.40
C ILE A 268 16.11 -14.04 21.10
N LEU A 269 15.17 -14.28 20.19
CA LEU A 269 14.04 -13.39 19.95
C LEU A 269 12.82 -13.97 20.65
N PHE A 270 12.04 -13.16 21.35
CA PHE A 270 10.79 -13.58 21.96
C PHE A 270 9.78 -12.44 22.00
N GLY A 271 8.52 -12.78 21.77
CA GLY A 271 7.45 -11.78 21.76
C GLY A 271 7.11 -11.24 23.15
N GLU A 272 6.28 -10.21 23.19
CA GLU A 272 5.88 -9.53 24.42
C GLU A 272 5.33 -10.48 25.50
N TYR A 273 4.53 -11.46 25.07
CA TYR A 273 3.95 -12.46 25.94
C TYR A 273 4.59 -13.82 25.68
N SER A 274 4.69 -14.65 26.72
CA SER A 274 5.19 -16.03 26.56
C SER A 274 4.44 -16.85 25.49
N ALA A 275 3.14 -16.58 25.29
CA ALA A 275 2.33 -17.21 24.25
C ALA A 275 2.67 -16.71 22.83
N SER A 276 3.30 -15.54 22.71
CA SER A 276 3.78 -14.99 21.44
C SER A 276 4.96 -15.75 20.89
N GLY A 277 5.54 -16.72 21.61
CA GLY A 277 6.59 -17.58 21.09
C GLY A 277 7.99 -16.99 21.15
N SER A 278 8.96 -17.77 20.67
CA SER A 278 10.38 -17.43 20.70
C SER A 278 11.17 -18.25 19.68
N ILE A 279 12.29 -17.70 19.22
CA ILE A 279 13.30 -18.41 18.43
C ILE A 279 14.68 -18.20 19.05
N THR A 280 15.46 -19.28 19.12
CA THR A 280 16.84 -19.30 19.63
C THR A 280 17.76 -19.73 18.50
N TYR A 281 18.73 -18.90 18.12
CA TYR A 281 19.61 -19.22 17.00
C TYR A 281 21.01 -18.59 17.15
N SER A 282 21.98 -19.14 16.43
CA SER A 282 23.29 -18.53 16.19
C SER A 282 23.39 -18.06 14.74
N SER A 283 23.95 -16.87 14.50
CA SER A 283 24.31 -16.42 13.15
C SER A 283 25.67 -16.97 12.73
N ASN A 284 25.77 -17.52 11.52
CA ASN A 284 27.00 -18.09 10.99
C ASN A 284 27.83 -17.07 10.18
N GLY A 285 27.30 -15.87 9.94
CA GLY A 285 27.97 -14.80 9.19
C GLY A 285 28.08 -15.03 7.68
N ASP A 286 27.52 -16.11 7.16
CA ASP A 286 27.53 -16.49 5.74
C ASP A 286 26.12 -16.46 5.09
N GLY A 287 25.16 -15.82 5.75
CA GLY A 287 23.76 -15.81 5.35
C GLY A 287 22.96 -17.01 5.84
N THR A 288 23.56 -17.88 6.66
CA THR A 288 22.85 -18.97 7.35
C THR A 288 22.79 -18.73 8.86
N ILE A 289 21.80 -19.35 9.50
CA ILE A 289 21.67 -19.42 10.96
C ILE A 289 21.55 -20.87 11.40
N THR A 290 21.97 -21.17 12.63
CA THR A 290 21.70 -22.44 13.30
C THR A 290 20.62 -22.23 14.35
N ILE A 291 19.44 -22.81 14.13
CA ILE A 291 18.29 -22.74 15.03
C ILE A 291 18.35 -23.89 16.04
N TYR A 292 18.22 -23.55 17.32
CA TYR A 292 18.14 -24.50 18.43
C TYR A 292 16.68 -24.68 18.84
N PRO A 293 16.12 -25.91 18.82
CA PRO A 293 14.73 -26.18 19.20
C PRO A 293 14.55 -26.18 20.73
N VAL A 294 14.87 -25.06 21.38
CA VAL A 294 14.75 -24.90 22.83
C VAL A 294 13.26 -24.90 23.22
N PRO A 295 12.84 -25.75 24.18
CA PRO A 295 11.45 -25.80 24.58
C PRO A 295 11.05 -24.56 25.37
N SER A 296 9.82 -24.07 25.15
CA SER A 296 9.23 -23.00 25.96
C SER A 296 9.03 -23.41 27.43
N HIS A 297 8.93 -24.72 27.71
CA HIS A 297 8.78 -25.28 29.04
C HIS A 297 9.60 -26.57 29.25
N TRP A 298 10.33 -26.62 30.36
CA TRP A 298 11.19 -27.76 30.74
C TRP A 298 10.41 -28.86 31.48
N HIS A 299 9.43 -29.48 30.82
CA HIS A 299 8.52 -30.50 31.40
C HIS A 299 8.98 -31.96 31.18
N GLN A 300 10.26 -32.23 31.37
CA GLN A 300 10.81 -33.59 31.35
C GLN A 300 10.50 -34.36 32.65
N SER A 301 10.37 -35.68 32.57
CA SER A 301 10.14 -36.54 33.73
C SER A 301 11.38 -36.70 34.61
N ASP A 302 12.56 -36.78 33.99
CA ASP A 302 13.85 -36.85 34.67
C ASP A 302 14.46 -35.47 34.85
N GLN A 303 14.35 -34.94 36.07
CA GLN A 303 14.86 -33.62 36.45
C GLN A 303 16.30 -33.69 37.02
N SER A 304 16.99 -34.83 36.90
CA SER A 304 18.39 -34.98 37.32
C SER A 304 19.36 -34.24 36.39
N PRO A 305 20.61 -33.98 36.82
CA PRO A 305 21.65 -33.44 35.95
C PRO A 305 21.81 -34.23 34.64
N GLU A 306 21.78 -35.55 34.70
CA GLU A 306 21.86 -36.42 33.53
C GLU A 306 20.64 -36.30 32.62
N GLY A 307 19.43 -36.13 33.18
CA GLY A 307 18.21 -35.89 32.41
C GLY A 307 18.26 -34.58 31.62
N TYR A 308 18.65 -33.49 32.28
CA TYR A 308 18.89 -32.20 31.61
C TYR A 308 19.99 -32.29 30.55
N ARG A 309 21.09 -33.00 30.84
CA ARG A 309 22.15 -33.23 29.86
C ARG A 309 21.63 -33.92 28.61
N ALA A 310 20.85 -34.99 28.77
CA ALA A 310 20.30 -35.72 27.63
C ALA A 310 19.36 -34.85 26.78
N LEU A 311 18.46 -34.07 27.41
CA LEU A 311 17.55 -33.18 26.67
C LEU A 311 18.30 -32.05 25.97
N THR A 312 19.27 -31.43 26.64
CA THR A 312 20.05 -30.35 26.04
C THR A 312 21.01 -30.84 24.95
N GLN A 313 21.53 -32.06 25.06
CA GLN A 313 22.23 -32.73 23.97
C GLN A 313 21.30 -33.00 22.79
N GLU A 314 20.05 -33.40 23.01
CA GLU A 314 19.07 -33.58 21.93
C GLU A 314 18.79 -32.26 21.20
N ILE A 315 18.71 -31.12 21.90
CA ILE A 315 18.60 -29.79 21.29
C ILE A 315 19.79 -29.50 20.38
N LEU A 316 21.01 -29.84 20.80
CA LEU A 316 22.21 -29.67 19.98
C LEU A 316 22.21 -30.61 18.76
N ASP A 317 21.87 -31.88 18.95
CA ASP A 317 21.88 -32.90 17.90
C ASP A 317 20.79 -32.67 16.84
N THR A 318 19.70 -31.99 17.23
CA THR A 318 18.57 -31.67 16.36
C THR A 318 18.56 -30.23 15.86
N ALA A 319 19.56 -29.42 16.26
CA ALA A 319 19.74 -28.07 15.77
C ALA A 319 19.85 -28.05 14.24
N GLN A 320 19.19 -27.08 13.61
CA GLN A 320 19.08 -27.03 12.16
C GLN A 320 19.78 -25.78 11.62
N THR A 321 20.68 -25.98 10.67
CA THR A 321 21.25 -24.87 9.91
C THR A 321 20.36 -24.58 8.71
N VAL A 322 19.89 -23.34 8.62
CA VAL A 322 18.98 -22.88 7.56
C VAL A 322 19.54 -21.63 6.91
N TYR A 323 19.30 -21.49 5.61
CA TYR A 323 19.59 -20.25 4.89
C TYR A 323 18.55 -19.19 5.27
N VAL A 324 19.03 -18.00 5.63
CA VAL A 324 18.16 -16.85 5.85
C VAL A 324 17.89 -16.23 4.49
N ASP A 325 16.66 -16.40 4.01
CA ASP A 325 16.24 -15.75 2.77
C ASP A 325 16.36 -14.23 2.94
N PRO A 326 17.15 -13.54 2.10
CA PRO A 326 17.23 -12.08 2.13
C PRO A 326 15.85 -11.42 1.98
N GLY A 327 14.93 -12.12 1.31
CA GLY A 327 13.58 -11.65 1.07
C GLY A 327 13.54 -10.42 0.16
N ASP A 328 12.37 -9.80 0.11
CA ASP A 328 12.21 -8.48 -0.50
C ASP A 328 12.60 -7.41 0.53
N ASP A 329 13.49 -6.50 0.15
CA ASP A 329 14.00 -5.45 1.07
C ASP A 329 12.86 -4.58 1.63
N THR A 330 11.75 -4.39 0.90
CA THR A 330 10.58 -3.66 1.41
C THR A 330 9.90 -4.43 2.53
N ASN A 331 9.71 -5.73 2.36
CA ASN A 331 9.09 -6.56 3.41
C ASN A 331 9.94 -6.54 4.68
N VAL A 332 11.26 -6.55 4.51
CA VAL A 332 12.22 -6.44 5.62
C VAL A 332 12.08 -5.08 6.31
N ILE A 333 12.07 -3.97 5.56
CA ILE A 333 11.88 -2.61 6.09
C ILE A 333 10.56 -2.49 6.84
N ASN A 334 9.45 -2.89 6.21
CA ASN A 334 8.12 -2.85 6.82
C ASN A 334 8.08 -3.66 8.12
N LYS A 335 8.75 -4.81 8.16
CA LYS A 335 8.83 -5.62 9.37
C LYS A 335 9.63 -4.89 10.45
N ILE A 336 10.79 -4.30 10.13
CA ILE A 336 11.59 -3.50 11.08
C ILE A 336 10.75 -2.37 11.66
N GLU A 337 10.04 -1.62 10.82
CA GLU A 337 9.25 -0.45 11.27
C GLU A 337 7.98 -0.83 12.03
N SER A 338 7.45 -2.04 11.83
CA SER A 338 6.28 -2.55 12.56
C SER A 338 6.58 -3.09 13.96
N VAL A 339 7.85 -3.28 14.31
CA VAL A 339 8.29 -3.95 15.54
C VAL A 339 9.22 -3.05 16.35
N ASP A 340 8.92 -2.88 17.63
CA ASP A 340 9.85 -2.30 18.60
C ASP A 340 10.79 -3.39 19.14
N PHE A 341 12.06 -3.37 18.71
CA PHE A 341 13.09 -4.29 19.17
C PHE A 341 13.67 -3.83 20.51
N MET A 342 13.40 -4.58 21.58
CA MET A 342 13.82 -4.25 22.93
C MET A 342 14.98 -5.14 23.39
N TYR A 343 16.16 -4.55 23.59
CA TYR A 343 17.37 -5.26 23.99
C TYR A 343 17.45 -5.47 25.51
N GLN A 344 17.79 -6.69 25.95
CA GLN A 344 17.90 -7.06 27.37
C GLN A 344 19.33 -7.25 27.87
#